data_AF-A0A2C9DB49-F1
#
_entry.id   AF-A0A2C9DB49-F1
#
_cell.length_a   1.000
_cell.length_b   1.000
_cell.length_c   1.000
_cell.angle_alpha   90.00
_cell.angle_beta   90.00
_cell.angle_gamma   90.00
#
_symmetry.space_group_name_H-M   'P 1'
#
loop_
_entity.id
_entity.type
_entity.pdbx_description
1 polymer ?
#
loop_
_entity_poly.entity_id
_entity_poly.type
_entity_poly.pdbx_seq_one_letter_code
_entity_poly.pdbx_strand_id
1 'polypeptide(L)'
;MNAHDTPEKARIAGILDFIQAAENLKNTLRSGTTSNGRAESTAEHSWRLCLLVLMFDRDLGDCDRLKLLKLCIVHDLGEAISGDVPPILQVEGDGRAERERADLETLCAPLPQDLRDDILALWDDYNTASSPEAVLAKGFDKLETMLQHNVGKNPADFDYEFNLGYGVKQTDAHPLLRAIRTLVDEETRRRAG
;
A
#
# COMPACT_ATOMS: atom_id res chain seq x y z
N MET A 1 -37.14 1.32 4.71
CA MET A 1 -35.73 1.52 5.10
C MET A 1 -35.72 2.61 6.14
N ASN A 2 -35.60 2.26 7.43
CA ASN A 2 -35.55 3.26 8.48
C ASN A 2 -34.16 3.93 8.47
N ALA A 3 -34.21 5.25 8.47
CA ALA A 3 -33.06 6.12 8.55
C ALA A 3 -32.66 6.30 10.02
N HIS A 4 -31.35 6.23 10.30
CA HIS A 4 -30.67 6.78 11.48
C HIS A 4 -30.88 6.13 12.86
N ASP A 5 -30.60 4.84 13.00
CA ASP A 5 -30.15 4.35 14.32
C ASP A 5 -28.66 4.64 14.46
N THR A 6 -28.32 5.54 15.39
CA THR A 6 -26.93 5.84 15.74
C THR A 6 -26.25 4.56 16.24
N PRO A 7 -25.06 4.20 15.72
CA PRO A 7 -24.35 3.02 16.19
C PRO A 7 -24.10 3.08 17.70
N GLU A 8 -24.00 1.91 18.34
CA GLU A 8 -23.70 1.84 19.77
C GLU A 8 -22.42 2.60 20.12
N LYS A 9 -22.42 3.29 21.26
CA LYS A 9 -21.28 4.09 21.72
C LYS A 9 -19.97 3.29 21.76
N ALA A 10 -20.02 2.02 22.17
CA ALA A 10 -18.85 1.14 22.21
C ALA A 10 -18.28 0.87 20.82
N ARG A 11 -19.15 0.66 19.81
CA ARG A 11 -18.74 0.50 18.41
C ARG A 11 -18.00 1.74 17.91
N ILE A 12 -18.58 2.92 18.15
CA ILE A 12 -17.98 4.19 17.75
C ILE A 12 -16.63 4.39 18.44
N ALA A 13 -16.54 4.16 19.75
CA ALA A 13 -15.30 4.29 20.51
C ALA A 13 -14.19 3.40 19.94
N GLY A 14 -14.46 2.11 19.70
CA GLY A 14 -13.47 1.20 19.13
C GLY A 14 -12.97 1.60 17.75
N ILE A 15 -13.87 2.12 16.89
CA ILE A 15 -13.50 2.68 15.58
C ILE A 15 -12.61 3.91 15.75
N LEU A 16 -12.96 4.83 16.65
CA LEU A 16 -12.16 6.04 16.88
C LEU A 16 -10.79 5.73 17.49
N ASP A 17 -10.70 4.74 18.37
CA ASP A 17 -9.42 4.28 18.94
C ASP A 17 -8.52 3.67 17.86
N PHE A 18 -9.08 2.83 16.98
CA PHE A 18 -8.36 2.32 15.81
C PHE A 18 -7.87 3.45 14.89
N ILE A 19 -8.73 4.42 14.56
CA ILE A 19 -8.35 5.55 13.69
C ILE A 19 -7.26 6.41 14.32
N GLN A 20 -7.31 6.63 15.64
CA GLN A 20 -6.25 7.35 16.35
C GLN A 20 -4.93 6.57 16.38
N ALA A 21 -4.98 5.24 16.48
CA ALA A 21 -3.77 4.41 16.42
C ALA A 21 -3.16 4.36 15.01
N ALA A 22 -3.99 4.22 13.97
CA ALA A 22 -3.56 4.16 12.57
C ALA A 22 -2.92 5.47 12.09
N GLU A 23 -3.17 6.58 12.79
CA GLU A 23 -2.51 7.88 12.59
C GLU A 23 -0.99 7.76 12.56
N ASN A 24 -0.42 6.80 13.31
CA ASN A 24 1.03 6.61 13.38
C ASN A 24 1.68 6.32 12.03
N LEU A 25 0.93 5.85 11.01
CA LEU A 25 1.43 5.75 9.63
C LEU A 25 1.92 7.07 9.04
N LYS A 26 1.49 8.22 9.57
CA LYS A 26 2.04 9.52 9.17
C LYS A 26 3.47 9.73 9.67
N ASN A 27 3.87 9.03 10.73
CA ASN A 27 5.20 9.04 11.31
C ASN A 27 6.05 7.84 10.87
N THR A 28 5.43 6.77 10.36
CA THR A 28 6.14 5.66 9.70
C THR A 28 6.73 6.14 8.39
N LEU A 29 8.06 6.32 8.35
CA LEU A 29 8.79 6.81 7.18
C LEU A 29 9.26 5.65 6.29
N ARG A 30 9.12 5.85 4.99
CA ARG A 30 9.58 4.94 3.94
C ARG A 30 10.96 5.34 3.43
N SER A 31 11.61 4.45 2.68
CA SER A 31 12.88 4.76 2.01
C SER A 31 12.75 5.78 0.86
N GLY A 32 11.53 6.00 0.35
CA GLY A 32 11.26 6.98 -0.71
C GLY A 32 11.45 8.43 -0.23
N THR A 33 11.97 9.29 -1.10
CA THR A 33 12.10 10.73 -0.83
C THR A 33 11.15 11.53 -1.70
N THR A 34 10.51 12.55 -1.13
CA THR A 34 9.71 13.55 -1.86
C THR A 34 10.59 14.40 -2.79
N SER A 35 9.99 15.10 -3.75
CA SER A 35 10.71 16.04 -4.65
C SER A 35 11.41 17.18 -3.90
N ASN A 36 11.01 17.44 -2.65
CA ASN A 36 11.62 18.45 -1.78
C ASN A 36 12.68 17.85 -0.82
N GLY A 37 12.93 16.54 -0.86
CA GLY A 37 13.98 15.86 -0.09
C GLY A 37 13.58 15.40 1.31
N ARG A 38 12.30 15.47 1.69
CA ARG A 38 11.80 14.81 2.91
C ARG A 38 11.52 13.33 2.62
N ALA A 39 11.75 12.44 3.57
CA ALA A 39 11.25 11.07 3.50
C ALA A 39 9.71 11.05 3.43
N GLU A 40 9.18 10.25 2.52
CA GLU A 40 7.74 9.95 2.43
C GLU A 40 7.29 9.14 3.66
N SER A 41 6.04 9.31 4.09
CA SER A 41 5.42 8.40 5.07
C SER A 41 4.53 7.35 4.43
N THR A 42 4.30 6.22 5.11
CA THR A 42 3.40 5.15 4.65
C THR A 42 1.97 5.65 4.38
N ALA A 43 1.50 6.63 5.17
CA ALA A 43 0.21 7.28 4.92
C ALA A 43 0.19 8.07 3.59
N GLU A 44 1.28 8.75 3.25
CA GLU A 44 1.41 9.52 1.99
C GLU A 44 1.48 8.61 0.77
N HIS A 45 2.25 7.52 0.87
CA HIS A 45 2.29 6.43 -0.11
C HIS A 45 0.88 5.88 -0.39
N SER A 46 0.17 5.47 0.66
CA SER A 46 -1.17 4.88 0.54
C SER A 46 -2.18 5.85 -0.09
N TRP A 47 -2.09 7.15 0.26
CA TRP A 47 -2.92 8.19 -0.38
C TRP A 47 -2.62 8.32 -1.88
N ARG A 48 -1.34 8.40 -2.26
CA ARG A 48 -0.95 8.58 -3.67
C ARG A 48 -1.22 7.32 -4.50
N LEU A 49 -1.09 6.14 -3.90
CA LEU A 49 -1.50 4.86 -4.47
C LEU A 49 -3.00 4.84 -4.78
N CYS A 50 -3.85 5.25 -3.84
CA CYS A 50 -5.29 5.34 -4.08
C CYS A 50 -5.62 6.36 -5.18
N LEU A 51 -4.93 7.50 -5.20
CA LEU A 51 -5.08 8.48 -6.28
C LEU A 51 -4.69 7.90 -7.64
N LEU A 52 -3.58 7.16 -7.71
CA LEU A 52 -3.13 6.46 -8.91
C LEU A 52 -4.20 5.50 -9.43
N VAL A 53 -4.76 4.66 -8.56
CA VAL A 53 -5.84 3.73 -8.90
C VAL A 53 -7.08 4.48 -9.42
N LEU A 54 -7.49 5.56 -8.75
CA LEU A 54 -8.64 6.36 -9.18
C LEU A 54 -8.47 6.97 -10.58
N MET A 55 -7.25 7.32 -10.97
CA MET A 55 -6.99 7.88 -12.31
C MET A 55 -7.11 6.84 -13.42
N PHE A 56 -6.96 5.56 -13.10
CA PHE A 56 -7.10 4.44 -14.05
C PHE A 56 -8.42 3.69 -13.91
N ASP A 57 -9.38 4.15 -13.09
CA ASP A 57 -10.65 3.45 -12.81
C ASP A 57 -11.39 2.94 -14.07
N ARG A 58 -11.39 3.76 -15.13
CA ARG A 58 -12.06 3.45 -16.40
C ARG A 58 -11.33 2.36 -17.22
N ASP A 59 -10.08 2.08 -16.89
CA ASP A 59 -9.21 1.12 -17.57
C ASP A 59 -9.10 -0.22 -16.81
N LEU A 60 -9.81 -0.37 -15.68
CA LEU A 60 -9.77 -1.57 -14.83
C LEU A 60 -10.80 -2.66 -15.17
N GLY A 61 -11.57 -2.49 -16.25
CA GLY A 61 -12.54 -3.50 -16.70
C GLY A 61 -13.60 -3.84 -15.64
N ASP A 62 -13.77 -5.13 -15.33
CA ASP A 62 -14.78 -5.65 -14.39
C ASP A 62 -14.31 -5.69 -12.92
N CYS A 63 -13.13 -5.13 -12.61
CA CYS A 63 -12.58 -5.05 -11.25
C CYS A 63 -13.58 -4.44 -10.25
N ASP A 64 -13.65 -4.95 -9.03
CA ASP A 64 -14.35 -4.26 -7.93
C ASP A 64 -13.48 -3.11 -7.40
N ARG A 65 -13.84 -1.89 -7.81
CA ARG A 65 -13.13 -0.65 -7.47
C ARG A 65 -13.09 -0.41 -5.96
N LEU A 66 -14.20 -0.66 -5.28
CA LEU A 66 -14.30 -0.38 -3.86
C LEU A 66 -13.39 -1.34 -3.10
N LYS A 67 -13.39 -2.61 -3.49
CA LYS A 67 -12.46 -3.59 -2.93
C LYS A 67 -11.01 -3.24 -3.24
N LEU A 68 -10.67 -2.86 -4.47
CA LEU A 68 -9.31 -2.44 -4.85
C LEU A 68 -8.82 -1.25 -4.00
N LEU A 69 -9.63 -0.21 -3.84
CA LEU A 69 -9.28 0.93 -2.98
C LEU A 69 -9.14 0.53 -1.51
N LYS A 70 -10.02 -0.35 -1.00
CA LYS A 70 -9.88 -0.90 0.35
C LYS A 70 -8.55 -1.63 0.52
N LEU A 71 -8.14 -2.46 -0.44
CA LEU A 71 -6.85 -3.16 -0.44
C LEU A 71 -5.69 -2.15 -0.38
N CYS A 72 -5.71 -1.11 -1.22
CA CYS A 72 -4.69 -0.05 -1.19
C CYS A 72 -4.65 0.73 0.14
N ILE A 73 -5.78 0.89 0.84
CA ILE A 73 -5.80 1.57 2.14
C ILE A 73 -5.26 0.67 3.25
N VAL A 74 -5.54 -0.64 3.21
CA VAL A 74 -5.22 -1.54 4.34
C VAL A 74 -3.85 -2.20 4.26
N HIS A 75 -3.25 -2.26 3.08
CA HIS A 75 -2.09 -3.14 2.82
C HIS A 75 -0.92 -2.93 3.79
N ASP A 76 -0.59 -1.69 4.13
CA ASP A 76 0.52 -1.34 5.00
C ASP A 76 0.06 -0.88 6.41
N LEU A 77 -1.19 -1.16 6.81
CA LEU A 77 -1.69 -0.74 8.13
C LEU A 77 -0.86 -1.30 9.31
N GLY A 78 -0.33 -2.52 9.17
CA GLY A 78 0.54 -3.13 10.19
C GLY A 78 1.81 -2.32 10.48
N GLU A 79 2.31 -1.54 9.51
CA GLU A 79 3.51 -0.72 9.65
C GLU A 79 3.34 0.42 10.68
N ALA A 80 2.11 0.68 11.14
CA ALA A 80 1.86 1.59 12.25
C ALA A 80 2.45 1.09 13.57
N ILE A 81 2.74 -0.21 13.70
CA ILE A 81 3.27 -0.82 14.93
C ILE A 81 4.80 -0.97 14.86
N SER A 82 5.32 -1.72 13.88
CA SER A 82 6.75 -2.05 13.79
C SER A 82 7.53 -1.24 12.76
N GLY A 83 6.86 -0.39 11.97
CA GLY A 83 7.47 0.45 10.93
C GLY A 83 7.57 -0.22 9.55
N ASP A 84 8.02 0.57 8.56
CA ASP A 84 8.27 0.13 7.18
C ASP A 84 9.61 -0.61 7.06
N VAL A 85 9.62 -1.68 6.26
CA VAL A 85 10.86 -2.39 5.90
C VAL A 85 11.20 -2.09 4.45
N PRO A 86 12.30 -1.34 4.17
CA PRO A 86 12.66 -0.94 2.81
C PRO A 86 12.80 -2.12 1.84
N PRO A 87 12.35 -2.00 0.57
CA PRO A 87 12.42 -3.07 -0.43
C PRO A 87 13.77 -3.75 -0.57
N ILE A 88 14.87 -2.99 -0.47
CA ILE A 88 16.24 -3.51 -0.59
C ILE A 88 16.67 -4.43 0.57
N LEU A 89 15.98 -4.35 1.71
CA LEU A 89 16.25 -5.15 2.90
C LEU A 89 15.30 -6.35 3.04
N GLN A 90 14.30 -6.46 2.15
CA GLN A 90 13.32 -7.53 2.21
C GLN A 90 13.92 -8.85 1.72
N VAL A 91 13.74 -9.91 2.49
CA VAL A 91 14.21 -11.26 2.17
C VAL A 91 13.01 -12.21 2.17
N GLU A 92 12.88 -13.02 1.13
CA GLU A 92 11.81 -14.01 1.07
C GLU A 92 11.92 -15.02 2.22
N GLY A 93 10.80 -15.28 2.90
CA GLY A 93 10.73 -16.29 3.97
C GLY A 93 11.35 -15.88 5.31
N ASP A 94 11.66 -14.60 5.51
CA ASP A 94 12.23 -14.08 6.76
C ASP A 94 11.19 -13.92 7.91
N GLY A 95 9.95 -14.31 7.68
CA GLY A 95 8.84 -14.16 8.62
C GLY A 95 8.19 -12.76 8.62
N ARG A 96 8.49 -11.89 7.65
CA ARG A 96 7.95 -10.53 7.59
C ARG A 96 6.43 -10.50 7.51
N ALA A 97 5.84 -11.31 6.64
CA ALA A 97 4.39 -11.34 6.47
C ALA A 97 3.69 -11.74 7.79
N GLU A 98 4.25 -12.68 8.54
CA GLU A 98 3.74 -13.10 9.84
C GLU A 98 3.84 -11.97 10.87
N ARG A 99 4.95 -11.19 10.87
CA ARG A 99 5.10 -10.01 11.73
C ARG A 99 4.09 -8.92 11.38
N GLU A 100 3.98 -8.55 10.11
CA GLU A 100 3.03 -7.54 9.64
C GLU A 100 1.58 -7.95 9.92
N ARG A 101 1.27 -9.24 9.80
CA ARG A 101 -0.05 -9.77 10.15
C ARG A 101 -0.36 -9.66 11.64
N ALA A 102 0.61 -9.96 12.51
CA ALA A 102 0.47 -9.81 13.96
C ALA A 102 0.37 -8.35 14.39
N ASP A 103 1.10 -7.46 13.72
CA ASP A 103 1.01 -6.01 13.92
C ASP A 103 -0.38 -5.49 13.53
N LEU A 104 -0.91 -5.94 12.39
CA LEU A 104 -2.26 -5.58 11.97
C LEU A 104 -3.32 -6.09 12.96
N GLU A 105 -3.16 -7.30 13.51
CA GLU A 105 -4.05 -7.80 14.57
C GLU A 105 -4.02 -6.93 15.82
N THR A 106 -2.82 -6.49 16.20
CA THR A 106 -2.61 -5.59 17.34
C THR A 106 -3.29 -4.25 17.10
N LEU A 107 -3.10 -3.66 15.90
CA LEU A 107 -3.74 -2.40 15.52
C LEU A 107 -5.27 -2.52 15.49
N CYS A 108 -5.80 -3.64 14.98
CA CYS A 108 -7.24 -3.87 14.87
C CYS A 108 -7.92 -4.31 16.18
N ALA A 109 -7.17 -4.53 17.26
CA ALA A 109 -7.72 -5.01 18.53
C ALA A 109 -8.88 -4.17 19.10
N PRO A 110 -8.92 -2.82 18.96
CA PRO A 110 -10.03 -2.01 19.44
C PRO A 110 -11.30 -2.11 18.57
N LEU A 111 -11.21 -2.65 17.35
CA LEU A 111 -12.33 -2.64 16.42
C LEU A 111 -13.46 -3.59 16.84
N PRO A 112 -14.71 -3.27 16.48
CA PRO A 112 -15.79 -4.24 16.42
C PRO A 112 -15.38 -5.46 15.57
N GLN A 113 -15.83 -6.65 15.99
CA GLN A 113 -15.40 -7.91 15.39
C GLN A 113 -15.61 -7.97 13.87
N ASP A 114 -16.75 -7.49 13.37
CA ASP A 114 -17.05 -7.46 11.94
C ASP A 114 -16.05 -6.62 11.13
N LEU A 115 -15.65 -5.45 11.64
CA LEU A 115 -14.66 -4.59 10.96
C LEU A 115 -13.25 -5.15 11.05
N ARG A 116 -12.90 -5.77 12.19
CA ARG A 116 -11.62 -6.46 12.36
C ARG A 116 -11.50 -7.60 11.35
N ASP A 117 -12.51 -8.45 11.27
CA ASP A 117 -12.52 -9.61 10.37
C ASP A 117 -12.42 -9.16 8.90
N ASP A 118 -13.15 -8.11 8.50
CA ASP A 118 -13.08 -7.53 7.16
C ASP A 118 -11.68 -6.99 6.79
N ILE A 119 -11.03 -6.25 7.70
CA ILE A 119 -9.69 -5.69 7.44
C ILE A 119 -8.65 -6.79 7.35
N LEU A 120 -8.70 -7.78 8.25
CA LEU A 120 -7.77 -8.91 8.23
C LEU A 120 -7.94 -9.74 6.95
N ALA A 121 -9.17 -9.99 6.51
CA ALA A 121 -9.43 -10.70 5.27
C ALA A 121 -8.92 -9.95 4.03
N LEU A 122 -9.07 -8.62 3.98
CA LEU A 122 -8.50 -7.80 2.91
C LEU A 122 -6.97 -7.86 2.91
N TRP A 123 -6.34 -7.78 4.08
CA TRP A 123 -4.89 -7.89 4.16
C TRP A 123 -4.40 -9.28 3.75
N ASP A 124 -5.08 -10.35 4.16
CA ASP A 124 -4.74 -11.72 3.76
C ASP A 124 -4.87 -11.92 2.23
N ASP A 125 -5.91 -11.35 1.61
CA ASP A 125 -6.09 -11.32 0.16
C ASP A 125 -4.97 -10.52 -0.52
N TYR A 126 -4.66 -9.33 -0.03
CA TYR A 126 -3.52 -8.53 -0.50
C TYR A 126 -2.23 -9.34 -0.42
N ASN A 127 -1.87 -9.85 0.75
CA ASN A 127 -0.61 -10.53 1.00
C ASN A 127 -0.42 -11.74 0.07
N THR A 128 -1.47 -12.52 -0.15
CA THR A 128 -1.45 -13.71 -1.01
C THR A 128 -1.69 -13.40 -2.50
N ALA A 129 -2.15 -12.19 -2.83
CA ALA A 129 -2.61 -11.80 -4.17
C ALA A 129 -3.66 -12.77 -4.73
N SER A 130 -4.64 -13.16 -3.90
CA SER A 130 -5.61 -14.22 -4.23
C SER A 130 -6.71 -13.77 -5.19
N SER A 131 -7.11 -12.50 -5.13
CA SER A 131 -8.13 -11.93 -6.01
C SER A 131 -7.55 -11.07 -7.16
N PRO A 132 -8.33 -10.84 -8.24
CA PRO A 132 -7.94 -9.90 -9.29
C PRO A 132 -7.65 -8.49 -8.75
N GLU A 133 -8.42 -8.02 -7.76
CA GLU A 133 -8.19 -6.74 -7.10
C GLU A 133 -6.87 -6.73 -6.33
N ALA A 134 -6.54 -7.81 -5.61
CA ALA A 134 -5.27 -7.89 -4.87
C ALA A 134 -4.05 -7.96 -5.79
N VAL A 135 -4.16 -8.64 -6.93
CA VAL A 135 -3.13 -8.63 -7.98
C VAL A 135 -2.91 -7.21 -8.50
N LEU A 136 -3.98 -6.48 -8.80
CA LEU A 136 -3.90 -5.08 -9.23
C LEU A 136 -3.31 -4.19 -8.14
N ALA A 137 -3.76 -4.32 -6.89
CA ALA A 137 -3.28 -3.54 -5.74
C ALA A 137 -1.77 -3.69 -5.57
N LYS A 138 -1.25 -4.93 -5.56
CA LYS A 138 0.20 -5.18 -5.49
C LYS A 138 0.95 -4.56 -6.67
N GLY A 139 0.40 -4.66 -7.87
CA GLY A 139 1.01 -4.07 -9.05
C GLY A 139 1.12 -2.55 -8.97
N PHE A 140 0.03 -1.89 -8.60
CA PHE A 140 0.01 -0.44 -8.41
C PHE A 140 0.90 0.01 -7.26
N ASP A 141 0.99 -0.74 -6.15
CA ASP A 141 1.92 -0.47 -5.04
C ASP A 141 3.37 -0.39 -5.53
N LYS A 142 3.81 -1.36 -6.33
CA LYS A 142 5.17 -1.36 -6.91
C LYS A 142 5.38 -0.18 -7.85
N LEU A 143 4.39 0.12 -8.69
CA LEU A 143 4.46 1.26 -9.62
C LEU A 143 4.52 2.61 -8.88
N GLU A 144 3.73 2.78 -7.83
CA GLU A 144 3.74 4.00 -7.00
C GLU A 144 5.14 4.21 -6.42
N THR A 145 5.70 3.17 -5.78
CA THR A 145 7.05 3.22 -5.19
C THR A 145 8.09 3.68 -6.22
N MET A 146 8.05 3.12 -7.43
CA MET A 146 8.96 3.49 -8.52
C MET A 146 8.73 4.92 -9.02
N LEU A 147 7.46 5.36 -9.13
CA LEU A 147 7.11 6.73 -9.49
C LEU A 147 7.62 7.72 -8.44
N GLN A 148 7.56 7.38 -7.15
CA GLN A 148 8.13 8.18 -6.07
C GLN A 148 9.65 8.27 -6.20
N HIS A 149 10.33 7.15 -6.46
CA HIS A 149 11.78 7.15 -6.72
C HIS A 149 12.15 8.04 -7.91
N ASN A 150 11.41 8.01 -9.02
CA ASN A 150 11.74 8.82 -10.20
C ASN A 150 11.56 10.34 -9.98
N VAL A 151 10.69 10.76 -9.05
CA VAL A 151 10.40 12.18 -8.76
C VAL A 151 11.17 12.69 -7.55
N GLY A 152 11.59 11.79 -6.65
CA GLY A 152 12.25 12.12 -5.40
C GLY A 152 13.58 12.82 -5.56
N LYS A 153 13.91 13.69 -4.59
CA LYS A 153 15.27 14.22 -4.43
C LYS A 153 16.11 13.19 -3.68
N ASN A 154 16.42 12.10 -4.37
CA ASN A 154 17.15 10.98 -3.80
C ASN A 154 18.61 11.34 -3.49
N PRO A 155 19.24 10.64 -2.53
CA PRO A 155 20.67 10.81 -2.27
C PRO A 155 21.52 10.38 -3.48
N ALA A 156 22.78 10.83 -3.50
CA ALA A 156 23.67 10.62 -4.66
C ALA A 156 24.02 9.15 -4.92
N ASP A 157 23.90 8.30 -3.92
CA ASP A 157 24.14 6.86 -3.95
C ASP A 157 22.86 6.02 -4.14
N PHE A 158 21.74 6.66 -4.51
CA PHE A 158 20.50 5.95 -4.77
C PHE A 158 20.60 5.03 -6.00
N ASP A 159 20.32 3.75 -5.82
CA ASP A 159 20.35 2.74 -6.88
C ASP A 159 19.03 2.72 -7.66
N TYR A 160 18.99 3.44 -8.78
CA TYR A 160 17.86 3.39 -9.71
C TYR A 160 17.75 2.06 -10.46
N GLU A 161 18.84 1.32 -10.66
CA GLU A 161 18.84 0.06 -11.40
C GLU A 161 18.09 -1.04 -10.62
N PHE A 162 18.13 -1.01 -9.29
CA PHE A 162 17.30 -1.88 -8.45
C PHE A 162 15.82 -1.86 -8.87
N ASN A 163 15.28 -0.68 -9.17
CA ASN A 163 13.87 -0.54 -9.56
C ASN A 163 13.54 -1.32 -10.84
N LEU A 164 14.49 -1.50 -11.77
CA LEU A 164 14.27 -2.22 -13.03
C LEU A 164 14.03 -3.72 -12.83
N GLY A 165 14.52 -4.30 -11.73
CA GLY A 165 14.20 -5.68 -11.32
C GLY A 165 13.07 -5.78 -10.29
N TYR A 166 12.89 -4.75 -9.48
CA TYR A 166 11.87 -4.70 -8.44
C TYR A 166 10.45 -4.74 -9.02
N GLY A 167 9.58 -5.59 -8.46
CA GLY A 167 8.16 -5.59 -8.80
C GLY A 167 7.80 -6.13 -10.19
N VAL A 168 8.74 -6.71 -10.95
CA VAL A 168 8.48 -7.22 -12.31
C VAL A 168 7.35 -8.26 -12.30
N LYS A 169 7.42 -9.27 -11.42
CA LYS A 169 6.37 -10.32 -11.29
C LYS A 169 4.98 -9.71 -11.08
N GLN A 170 4.86 -8.69 -10.24
CA GLN A 170 3.59 -8.05 -9.90
C GLN A 170 3.08 -7.19 -11.05
N THR A 171 3.97 -6.41 -11.67
CA THR A 171 3.61 -5.52 -12.78
C THR A 171 3.35 -6.28 -14.08
N ASP A 172 3.92 -7.48 -14.23
CA ASP A 172 3.63 -8.38 -15.36
C ASP A 172 2.29 -9.09 -15.26
N ALA A 173 1.64 -9.08 -14.10
CA ALA A 173 0.42 -9.84 -13.87
C ALA A 173 -0.82 -9.29 -14.60
N HIS A 174 -0.78 -8.03 -15.08
CA HIS A 174 -1.91 -7.40 -15.77
C HIS A 174 -1.45 -6.52 -16.95
N PRO A 175 -2.15 -6.51 -18.10
CA PRO A 175 -1.77 -5.71 -19.27
C PRO A 175 -1.61 -4.21 -18.99
N LEU A 176 -2.53 -3.61 -18.21
CA LEU A 176 -2.43 -2.19 -17.83
C LEU A 176 -1.18 -1.91 -17.00
N LEU A 177 -0.86 -2.78 -16.03
CA LEU A 177 0.31 -2.63 -15.18
C LEU A 177 1.60 -2.69 -16.01
N ARG A 178 1.69 -3.62 -16.97
CA ARG A 178 2.82 -3.69 -17.92
C ARG A 178 2.97 -2.44 -18.76
N ALA A 179 1.86 -1.89 -19.24
CA ALA A 179 1.87 -0.67 -20.04
C ALA A 179 2.39 0.53 -19.21
N ILE A 180 1.90 0.70 -17.98
CA ILE A 180 2.40 1.74 -17.07
C ILE A 180 3.88 1.50 -16.75
N ARG A 181 4.24 0.26 -16.42
CA ARG A 181 5.61 -0.15 -16.08
C ARG A 181 6.61 0.21 -17.18
N THR A 182 6.25 0.01 -18.44
CA THR A 182 7.11 0.35 -19.58
C THR A 182 7.53 1.82 -19.55
N LEU A 183 6.57 2.73 -19.30
CA LEU A 183 6.84 4.17 -19.21
C LEU A 183 7.64 4.53 -17.96
N VAL A 184 7.38 3.86 -16.84
CA VAL A 184 8.12 4.07 -15.59
C VAL A 184 9.58 3.65 -15.76
N ASP A 185 9.84 2.49 -16.38
CA ASP A 185 11.20 2.01 -16.63
C ASP A 185 11.98 2.91 -17.59
N GLU A 186 11.32 3.51 -18.59
CA GLU A 186 11.95 4.49 -19.48
C GLU A 186 12.42 5.74 -18.73
N GLU A 187 11.64 6.24 -17.77
CA GLU A 187 12.08 7.32 -16.88
C GLU A 187 13.17 6.86 -15.92
N THR A 188 13.04 5.68 -15.31
CA THR A 188 14.04 5.14 -14.38
C THR A 188 15.41 4.97 -15.07
N ARG A 189 15.46 4.46 -16.31
CA ARG A 189 16.71 4.37 -17.09
C ARG A 189 17.32 5.74 -17.38
N ARG A 190 16.49 6.78 -17.61
CA ARG A 190 16.96 8.16 -17.79
C ARG A 190 17.53 8.77 -16.51
N ARG A 191 17.14 8.27 -15.33
CA ARG A 191 17.68 8.69 -14.03
C ARG A 191 18.94 7.94 -13.62
N ALA A 192 19.09 6.70 -14.10
CA ALA A 192 20.23 5.84 -13.82
C ALA A 192 21.50 6.19 -14.62
N GLY A 193 21.33 6.75 -15.83
CA GLY A 193 22.43 7.20 -16.71
C GLY A 193 22.75 8.68 -16.56
#